data_AF-A0AAN6GN07-F1
#
_entry.id   AF-A0AAN6GN07-F1
#
_cell.length_a   1.000
_cell.length_b   1.000
_cell.length_c   1.000
_cell.angle_alpha   90.00
_cell.angle_beta   90.00
_cell.angle_gamma   90.00
#
_symmetry.space_group_name_H-M   'P 1'
#
loop_
_entity.id
_entity.type
_entity.pdbx_description
1 polymer ?
#
loop_
_entity_poly.entity_id
_entity_poly.type
_entity_poly.pdbx_seq_one_letter_code
_entity_poly.pdbx_strand_id
1 'polypeptide(L)'
;MSETAYRTTPLFGGAITADIPASWKDVSDFRHVPDTQEVWVSPDTSAEGEISFILEVLEHVEPERPEDAIKFHFEALAEDNSAESHSVDRIWTSSTPSTSAQTPSPTLLAGTQSVRKYGRQSAAPAPVQIYMALWRYPQRKTDLVMSFNVAGVASSTSAQQAAVLATFERAASSLVLVDANLFG
;
A
#
# COMPACT_ATOMS: atom_id res chain seq x y z
N MET A 1 3.46 24.21 -7.66
CA MET A 1 3.03 23.02 -6.92
C MET A 1 3.84 23.02 -5.64
N SER A 2 3.19 23.08 -4.48
CA SER A 2 3.89 22.96 -3.19
C SER A 2 4.42 21.55 -3.05
N GLU A 3 5.68 21.42 -2.62
CA GLU A 3 6.30 20.13 -2.33
C GLU A 3 5.55 19.43 -1.18
N THR A 4 5.23 18.14 -1.36
CA THR A 4 4.58 17.34 -0.32
C THR A 4 5.55 17.18 0.85
N ALA A 5 5.17 17.66 2.03
CA ALA A 5 5.96 17.45 3.25
C ALA A 5 5.73 16.03 3.79
N TYR A 6 6.81 15.34 4.12
CA TYR A 6 6.79 14.00 4.70
C TYR A 6 7.28 14.02 6.14
N ARG A 7 6.80 13.05 6.93
CA ARG A 7 7.34 12.77 8.26
C ARG A 7 7.63 11.28 8.38
N THR A 8 8.77 10.94 9.00
CA THR A 8 9.05 9.57 9.41
C THR A 8 8.08 9.21 10.54
N THR A 9 7.20 8.25 10.26
CA THR A 9 6.08 7.87 11.12
C THR A 9 6.37 6.51 11.74
N PRO A 10 6.29 6.38 13.09
CA PRO A 10 6.34 5.06 13.73
C PRO A 10 5.04 4.31 13.44
N LEU A 11 5.18 3.04 13.06
CA LEU A 11 4.12 2.10 12.75
C LEU A 11 4.28 0.86 13.65
N PHE A 12 3.18 0.21 14.01
CA PHE A 12 3.14 -0.93 14.93
C PHE A 12 3.87 -0.65 16.24
N GLY A 13 3.52 0.46 16.90
CA GLY A 13 4.19 0.88 18.14
C GLY A 13 5.68 1.26 17.97
N GLY A 14 6.12 1.52 16.73
CA GLY A 14 7.51 1.86 16.40
C GLY A 14 8.38 0.69 15.97
N ALA A 15 7.82 -0.52 15.85
CA ALA A 15 8.55 -1.66 15.30
C ALA A 15 8.90 -1.48 13.81
N ILE A 16 8.14 -0.65 13.10
CA ILE A 16 8.41 -0.20 11.74
C ILE A 16 8.42 1.33 11.71
N THR A 17 9.21 1.92 10.81
CA THR A 17 9.09 3.33 10.45
C THR A 17 8.98 3.50 8.94
N ALA A 18 8.23 4.49 8.46
CA ALA A 18 8.20 4.88 7.05
C ALA A 18 7.91 6.38 6.89
N ASP A 19 8.35 6.99 5.78
CA ASP A 19 7.99 8.36 5.43
C ASP A 19 6.57 8.40 4.84
N ILE A 20 5.65 8.98 5.59
CA ILE A 20 4.25 9.19 5.19
C ILE A 20 4.02 10.70 5.04
N PRO A 21 3.20 11.18 4.08
CA PRO A 21 2.88 12.59 4.00
C PRO A 21 2.34 13.12 5.32
N ALA A 22 2.88 14.24 5.78
CA ALA A 22 2.57 14.79 7.10
C ALA A 22 1.10 15.22 7.26
N SER A 23 0.40 15.41 6.14
CA SER A 23 -1.02 15.76 6.10
C SER A 23 -1.95 14.55 6.27
N TRP A 24 -1.46 13.32 6.08
CA TRP A 24 -2.30 12.12 6.18
C TRP A 24 -2.67 11.85 7.64
N LYS A 25 -3.86 11.27 7.80
CA LYS A 25 -4.47 11.01 9.10
C LYS A 25 -4.44 9.52 9.40
N ASP A 26 -4.09 9.20 10.63
CA ASP A 26 -4.20 7.86 11.17
C ASP A 26 -5.68 7.54 11.35
N VAL A 27 -6.10 6.38 10.87
CA VAL A 27 -7.48 5.94 10.97
C VAL A 27 -7.78 5.37 12.36
N SER A 28 -6.77 4.90 13.09
CA SER A 28 -6.90 4.38 14.46
C SER A 28 -7.41 5.44 15.45
N ASP A 29 -7.15 6.73 15.17
CA ASP A 29 -7.66 7.88 15.94
C ASP A 29 -9.20 7.96 15.96
N PHE A 30 -9.88 7.37 14.96
CA PHE A 30 -11.32 7.53 14.77
C PHE A 30 -12.10 6.20 14.76
N ARG A 31 -11.44 5.07 14.49
CA ARG A 31 -12.04 3.73 14.51
C ARG A 31 -11.00 2.67 14.86
N HIS A 32 -11.46 1.55 15.38
CA HIS A 32 -10.58 0.40 15.60
C HIS A 32 -10.02 -0.13 14.27
N VAL A 33 -8.71 -0.35 14.23
CA VAL A 33 -7.95 -0.99 13.16
C VAL A 33 -7.34 -2.27 13.75
N PRO A 34 -7.38 -3.42 13.07
CA PRO A 34 -6.75 -4.66 13.57
C PRO A 34 -5.28 -4.44 13.91
N ASP A 35 -4.76 -5.12 14.94
CA ASP A 35 -3.36 -4.98 15.39
C ASP A 35 -2.33 -5.37 14.31
N THR A 36 -2.74 -6.17 13.32
CA THR A 36 -1.91 -6.56 12.17
C THR A 36 -1.88 -5.51 11.07
N GLN A 37 -2.63 -4.42 11.21
CA GLN A 37 -2.79 -3.38 10.20
C GLN A 37 -2.48 -1.98 10.72
N GLU A 38 -1.96 -1.15 9.83
CA GLU A 38 -1.81 0.29 9.99
C GLU A 38 -2.52 0.97 8.82
N VAL A 39 -3.45 1.88 9.10
CA VAL A 39 -4.32 2.46 8.07
C VAL A 39 -4.26 3.98 8.13
N TRP A 40 -3.95 4.59 6.99
CA TRP A 40 -3.86 6.04 6.84
C TRP A 40 -4.70 6.51 5.68
N VAL A 41 -5.23 7.72 5.76
CA VAL A 41 -6.01 8.34 4.68
C VAL A 41 -5.54 9.74 4.36
N SER A 42 -5.51 10.07 3.07
CA SER A 42 -5.26 11.43 2.61
C SER A 42 -6.40 12.36 3.03
N PRO A 43 -6.15 13.66 3.29
CA PRO A 43 -7.21 14.63 3.52
C PRO A 43 -8.19 14.74 2.35
N ASP A 44 -9.46 15.01 2.63
CA ASP A 44 -10.51 15.25 1.62
C ASP A 44 -10.17 16.41 0.66
N THR A 45 -9.27 17.32 1.08
CA THR A 45 -8.78 18.44 0.27
C THR A 45 -7.58 18.06 -0.62
N SER A 46 -7.20 16.79 -0.66
CA SER A 46 -6.09 16.32 -1.47
C SER A 46 -6.38 16.56 -2.94
N ALA A 47 -5.48 17.28 -3.62
CA ALA A 47 -5.51 17.42 -5.08
C ALA A 47 -5.27 16.09 -5.79
N GLU A 48 -4.84 15.06 -5.05
CA GLU A 48 -4.48 13.74 -5.54
C GLU A 48 -5.62 12.72 -5.47
N GLY A 49 -6.80 13.14 -4.98
CA GLY A 49 -7.97 12.28 -4.79
C GLY A 49 -8.01 11.65 -3.39
N GLU A 50 -9.02 10.82 -3.15
CA GLU A 50 -9.13 10.03 -1.93
C GLU A 50 -8.19 8.83 -2.03
N ILE A 51 -7.11 8.87 -1.26
CA ILE A 51 -6.10 7.82 -1.19
C ILE A 51 -6.14 7.21 0.21
N SER A 52 -6.18 5.87 0.27
CA SER A 52 -5.90 5.15 1.50
C SER A 52 -4.60 4.37 1.39
N PHE A 53 -3.82 4.38 2.47
CA PHE A 53 -2.66 3.54 2.68
C PHE A 53 -3.02 2.49 3.72
N ILE A 54 -2.63 1.25 3.46
CA ILE A 54 -2.74 0.15 4.40
C ILE A 54 -1.38 -0.55 4.41
N LEU A 55 -0.80 -0.74 5.58
CA LEU A 55 0.34 -1.62 5.80
C LEU A 55 -0.12 -2.79 6.67
N GLU A 56 0.08 -4.01 6.21
CA GLU A 56 -0.44 -5.21 6.86
C GLU A 56 0.61 -6.31 6.98
N VAL A 57 0.62 -6.96 8.14
CA VAL A 57 1.43 -8.15 8.43
C VAL A 57 0.62 -9.38 8.07
N LEU A 58 1.04 -10.11 7.03
CA LEU A 58 0.38 -11.30 6.50
C LEU A 58 1.28 -12.54 6.62
N GLU A 59 0.65 -13.71 6.50
CA GLU A 59 1.39 -14.97 6.38
C GLU A 59 2.16 -15.01 5.05
N HIS A 60 3.33 -15.63 5.09
CA HIS A 60 4.14 -15.83 3.90
C HIS A 60 3.45 -16.79 2.92
N VAL A 61 3.29 -16.34 1.67
CA VAL A 61 2.63 -17.13 0.62
C VAL A 61 3.58 -18.11 -0.06
N GLU A 62 3.03 -19.19 -0.60
CA GLU A 62 3.80 -20.28 -1.23
C GLU A 62 4.66 -19.86 -2.45
N PRO A 63 4.22 -18.95 -3.36
CA PRO A 63 5.04 -18.60 -4.51
C PRO A 63 6.40 -18.04 -4.09
N GLU A 64 7.49 -18.72 -4.43
CA GLU A 64 8.85 -18.32 -4.03
C GLU A 64 9.35 -17.08 -4.79
N ARG A 65 8.92 -16.91 -6.03
CA ARG A 65 9.28 -15.74 -6.84
C ARG A 65 8.53 -14.50 -6.32
N PRO A 66 9.24 -13.40 -5.97
CA PRO A 66 8.59 -12.20 -5.47
C PRO A 66 7.52 -11.61 -6.41
N GLU A 67 7.73 -11.71 -7.73
CA GLU A 67 6.78 -11.28 -8.75
C GLU A 67 5.48 -12.09 -8.74
N ASP A 68 5.53 -13.37 -8.39
CA ASP A 68 4.35 -14.23 -8.34
C ASP A 68 3.67 -14.10 -6.96
N ALA A 69 4.45 -13.92 -5.89
CA ALA A 69 3.93 -13.62 -4.55
C ALA A 69 3.16 -12.29 -4.50
N ILE A 70 3.67 -11.22 -5.10
CA ILE A 70 2.96 -9.93 -5.11
C ILE A 70 1.68 -9.98 -5.96
N LYS A 71 1.66 -10.77 -7.04
CA LYS A 71 0.43 -11.01 -7.82
C LYS A 71 -0.59 -11.78 -7.00
N PHE A 72 -0.15 -12.79 -6.24
CA PHE A 72 -1.03 -13.54 -5.36
C PHE A 72 -1.69 -12.62 -4.32
N HIS A 73 -0.92 -11.78 -3.63
CA HIS A 73 -1.47 -10.79 -2.68
C HIS A 73 -2.40 -9.78 -3.36
N PHE A 74 -2.08 -9.34 -4.59
CA PHE A 74 -2.93 -8.45 -5.37
C PHE A 74 -4.27 -9.09 -5.78
N GLU A 75 -4.26 -10.38 -6.15
CA GLU A 75 -5.44 -11.16 -6.49
C GLU A 75 -6.30 -11.43 -5.26
N ALA A 76 -5.69 -11.82 -4.13
CA ALA A 76 -6.39 -11.98 -2.86
C ALA A 76 -7.08 -10.68 -2.42
N LEU A 77 -6.41 -9.54 -2.53
CA LEU A 77 -7.02 -8.23 -2.27
C LEU A 77 -8.19 -7.93 -3.22
N ALA A 78 -8.13 -8.38 -4.48
CA ALA A 78 -9.23 -8.23 -5.43
C ALA A 78 -10.45 -9.08 -5.03
N GLU A 79 -10.22 -10.30 -4.55
CA GLU A 79 -11.27 -11.18 -4.02
C GLU A 79 -11.93 -10.59 -2.78
N ASP A 80 -11.14 -10.10 -1.82
CA ASP A 80 -11.63 -9.44 -0.61
C ASP A 80 -12.48 -8.20 -0.93
N ASN A 81 -12.07 -7.45 -1.95
CA ASN A 81 -12.82 -6.30 -2.46
C ASN A 81 -14.04 -6.71 -3.31
N SER A 82 -14.23 -8.00 -3.60
CA SER A 82 -15.24 -8.49 -4.55
C SER A 82 -15.15 -7.78 -5.90
N ALA A 83 -13.93 -7.57 -6.39
CA ALA A 83 -13.68 -6.94 -7.67
C ALA A 83 -14.25 -7.78 -8.82
N GLU A 84 -14.92 -7.15 -9.77
CA GLU A 84 -15.43 -7.83 -10.96
C GLU A 84 -14.31 -8.21 -11.93
N SER A 85 -13.23 -7.43 -11.91
CA SER A 85 -12.03 -7.67 -12.68
C SER A 85 -10.84 -6.98 -12.02
N HIS A 86 -9.65 -7.49 -12.33
CA HIS A 86 -8.39 -6.89 -11.93
C HIS A 86 -7.37 -7.03 -13.06
N SER A 87 -6.43 -6.08 -13.16
CA SER A 87 -5.33 -6.13 -14.12
C SER A 87 -4.05 -5.62 -13.48
N VAL A 88 -2.93 -6.29 -13.75
CA VAL A 88 -1.60 -5.82 -13.37
C VAL A 88 -1.02 -5.03 -14.52
N ASP A 89 -0.66 -3.77 -14.25
CA ASP A 89 -0.11 -2.85 -15.25
C ASP A 89 1.41 -2.95 -15.28
N ARG A 90 2.04 -3.05 -14.11
CA ARG A 90 3.50 -3.07 -13.96
C ARG A 90 3.93 -3.78 -12.68
N ILE A 91 5.05 -4.51 -12.75
CA ILE A 91 5.80 -5.00 -11.59
C ILE A 91 7.25 -4.53 -11.73
N TRP A 92 7.84 -4.04 -10.65
CA TRP A 92 9.24 -3.59 -10.61
C TRP A 92 9.82 -3.75 -9.21
N THR A 93 11.13 -3.57 -9.08
CA THR A 93 11.80 -3.49 -7.78
C THR A 93 12.16 -2.05 -7.47
N SER A 94 12.17 -1.70 -6.19
CA SER A 94 12.69 -0.39 -5.78
C SER A 94 14.15 -0.26 -6.20
N SER A 95 14.48 0.82 -6.91
CA SER A 95 15.86 1.17 -7.27
C SER A 95 16.65 1.76 -6.11
N THR A 96 15.96 2.11 -5.03
CA THR A 96 16.59 2.64 -3.81
C THR A 96 17.02 1.46 -2.94
N PRO A 97 18.32 1.27 -2.68
CA PRO A 97 18.78 0.21 -1.80
C PRO A 97 18.23 0.44 -0.39
N SER A 98 17.83 -0.64 0.27
CA SER A 98 17.41 -0.58 1.67
C SER A 98 18.54 -0.02 2.53
N THR A 99 18.20 0.90 3.42
CA THR A 99 19.12 1.48 4.41
C THR A 99 19.34 0.57 5.61
N SER A 100 18.53 -0.49 5.76
CA SER A 100 18.60 -1.45 6.86
C SER A 100 18.82 -2.87 6.34
N ALA A 101 19.83 -3.55 6.87
CA ALA A 101 20.09 -4.96 6.55
C ALA A 101 18.93 -5.89 6.95
N GLN A 102 18.07 -5.45 7.87
CA GLN A 102 16.89 -6.20 8.29
C GLN A 102 15.70 -5.99 7.35
N THR A 103 15.70 -4.95 6.53
CA THR A 103 14.58 -4.66 5.62
C THR A 103 14.98 -5.04 4.20
N PRO A 104 14.37 -6.08 3.59
CA PRO A 104 14.67 -6.44 2.21
C PRO A 104 14.20 -5.35 1.24
N SER A 105 14.74 -5.32 0.01
CA SER A 105 14.18 -4.45 -1.02
C SER A 105 12.78 -4.91 -1.41
N PRO A 106 11.77 -4.02 -1.48
CA PRO A 106 10.43 -4.42 -1.83
C PRO A 106 10.30 -4.75 -3.32
N THR A 107 9.40 -5.70 -3.61
CA THR A 107 8.78 -5.81 -4.94
C THR A 107 7.58 -4.87 -4.98
N LEU A 108 7.41 -4.15 -6.09
CA LEU A 108 6.39 -3.13 -6.28
C LEU A 108 5.48 -3.54 -7.45
N LEU A 109 4.19 -3.23 -7.33
CA LEU A 109 3.17 -3.51 -8.32
C LEU A 109 2.25 -2.29 -8.48
N ALA A 110 1.85 -2.02 -9.71
CA ALA A 110 0.75 -1.12 -10.05
C ALA A 110 -0.28 -1.95 -10.82
N GLY A 111 -1.54 -1.86 -10.40
CA GLY A 111 -2.65 -2.53 -11.04
C GLY A 111 -3.97 -1.82 -10.79
N THR A 112 -4.99 -2.20 -11.53
CA THR A 112 -6.34 -1.64 -11.41
C THR A 112 -7.32 -2.74 -11.03
N GLN A 113 -8.24 -2.44 -10.12
CA GLN A 113 -9.38 -3.29 -9.80
C GLN A 113 -10.68 -2.57 -10.15
N SER A 114 -11.67 -3.30 -10.66
CA SER A 114 -13.00 -2.80 -10.95
C SER A 114 -13.95 -3.24 -9.84
N VAL A 115 -14.36 -2.31 -8.97
CA VAL A 115 -15.11 -2.63 -7.75
C VAL A 115 -16.47 -1.93 -7.76
N ARG A 116 -17.53 -2.64 -7.35
CA ARG A 116 -18.82 -2.01 -7.07
C ARG A 116 -18.86 -1.47 -5.65
N LYS A 117 -19.36 -0.25 -5.47
CA LYS A 117 -19.54 0.32 -4.14
C LYS A 117 -20.54 -0.50 -3.32
N TYR A 118 -20.10 -0.98 -2.15
CA TYR A 118 -20.93 -1.73 -1.21
C TYR A 118 -22.25 -1.00 -0.93
N GLY A 119 -23.38 -1.72 -0.99
CA GLY A 119 -24.72 -1.17 -0.77
C GLY A 119 -25.32 -0.38 -1.94
N ARG A 120 -24.64 -0.24 -3.08
CA ARG A 120 -25.18 0.40 -4.30
C ARG A 120 -25.12 -0.56 -5.49
N GLN A 121 -25.90 -1.64 -5.43
CA GLN A 121 -25.96 -2.67 -6.48
C GLN A 121 -26.32 -2.11 -7.88
N SER A 122 -27.00 -0.97 -7.93
CA SER A 122 -27.36 -0.27 -9.17
C SER A 122 -26.28 0.66 -9.73
N ALA A 123 -25.20 0.93 -8.99
CA ALA A 123 -24.09 1.73 -9.50
C ALA A 123 -23.18 0.88 -10.40
N ALA A 124 -22.65 1.50 -11.46
CA ALA A 124 -21.62 0.88 -12.28
C ALA A 124 -20.34 0.64 -11.44
N PRO A 125 -19.59 -0.43 -11.71
CA PRO A 125 -18.25 -0.63 -11.16
C PRO A 125 -17.37 0.58 -11.45
N ALA A 126 -16.55 0.96 -10.48
CA ALA A 126 -15.58 2.04 -10.62
C ALA A 126 -14.16 1.48 -10.58
N PRO A 127 -13.24 2.00 -11.40
CA PRO A 127 -11.84 1.62 -11.33
C PRO A 127 -11.20 2.20 -10.07
N VAL A 128 -10.44 1.37 -9.38
CA VAL A 128 -9.56 1.72 -8.26
C VAL A 128 -8.14 1.37 -8.70
N GLN A 129 -7.26 2.37 -8.79
CA GLN A 129 -5.84 2.10 -8.99
C GLN A 129 -5.24 1.70 -7.65
N ILE A 130 -4.49 0.63 -7.67
CA ILE A 130 -3.79 0.10 -6.52
C ILE A 130 -2.29 0.07 -6.82
N TYR A 131 -1.52 0.65 -5.92
CA TYR A 131 -0.09 0.43 -5.84
C TYR A 131 0.18 -0.48 -4.65
N MET A 132 1.00 -1.51 -4.84
CA MET A 132 1.28 -2.51 -3.80
C MET A 132 2.79 -2.70 -3.67
N ALA A 133 3.29 -2.77 -2.43
CA ALA A 133 4.67 -3.13 -2.13
C ALA A 133 4.70 -4.37 -1.22
N LEU A 134 5.64 -5.27 -1.48
CA LEU A 134 5.82 -6.52 -0.77
C LEU A 134 7.25 -6.65 -0.24
N TRP A 135 7.38 -6.82 1.08
CA TRP A 135 8.60 -7.25 1.76
C TRP A 135 8.41 -8.66 2.28
N ARG A 136 9.32 -9.58 1.94
CA ARG A 136 9.22 -10.98 2.33
C ARG A 136 10.22 -11.31 3.42
N TYR A 137 9.76 -11.98 4.47
CA TYR A 137 10.56 -12.47 5.59
C TYR A 137 10.40 -13.99 5.74
N PRO A 138 10.99 -14.82 4.83
CA PRO A 138 10.76 -16.28 4.84
C PRO A 138 11.15 -16.95 6.15
N GLN A 139 12.21 -16.46 6.81
CA GLN A 139 12.69 -16.97 8.10
C GLN A 139 11.67 -16.77 9.24
N ARG A 140 10.76 -15.82 9.07
CA ARG A 140 9.67 -15.49 10.00
C ARG A 140 8.31 -15.98 9.51
N LYS A 141 8.24 -16.55 8.30
CA LYS A 141 6.99 -16.92 7.62
C LYS A 141 6.01 -15.74 7.52
N THR A 142 6.55 -14.56 7.27
CA THR A 142 5.77 -13.32 7.17
C THR A 142 6.01 -12.64 5.83
N ASP A 143 4.93 -12.12 5.26
CA ASP A 143 4.97 -11.12 4.21
C ASP A 143 4.38 -9.82 4.77
N LEU A 144 5.09 -8.71 4.58
CA LEU A 144 4.59 -7.39 4.90
C LEU A 144 4.10 -6.74 3.59
N VAL A 145 2.83 -6.36 3.56
CA VAL A 145 2.18 -5.84 2.35
C VAL A 145 1.69 -4.42 2.59
N MET A 146 2.12 -3.50 1.73
CA MET A 146 1.62 -2.13 1.69
C MET A 146 0.73 -1.97 0.47
N SER A 147 -0.45 -1.36 0.62
CA SER A 147 -1.32 -0.98 -0.49
C SER A 147 -1.71 0.49 -0.42
N PHE A 148 -1.67 1.17 -1.57
CA PHE A 148 -2.26 2.48 -1.79
C PHE A 148 -3.47 2.30 -2.69
N ASN A 149 -4.67 2.58 -2.18
CA ASN A 149 -5.90 2.53 -2.96
C ASN A 149 -6.30 3.94 -3.37
N VAL A 150 -6.35 4.19 -4.67
CA VAL A 150 -6.68 5.50 -5.24
C VAL A 150 -8.06 5.41 -5.87
N ALA A 151 -9.04 6.05 -5.25
CA ALA A 151 -10.40 6.10 -5.79
C ALA A 151 -10.55 7.21 -6.84
N GLY A 152 -11.44 7.01 -7.83
CA GLY A 152 -11.84 8.08 -8.75
C GLY A 152 -10.84 8.41 -9.88
N VAL A 153 -9.95 7.47 -10.20
CA VAL A 153 -8.80 7.68 -11.12
C VAL A 153 -9.22 7.96 -12.57
N ALA A 154 -10.46 7.65 -12.95
CA ALA A 154 -10.99 7.86 -14.30
C ALA A 154 -10.91 9.32 -14.79
N SER A 155 -10.80 10.31 -13.88
CA SER A 155 -10.64 11.73 -14.21
C SER A 155 -9.33 12.34 -13.72
N SER A 156 -8.36 11.53 -13.28
CA SER A 156 -7.07 12.01 -12.79
C SER A 156 -6.14 12.43 -13.93
N THR A 157 -5.31 13.45 -13.68
CA THR A 157 -4.30 13.89 -14.66
C THR A 157 -3.02 13.04 -14.55
N SER A 158 -2.20 12.97 -15.61
CA SER A 158 -0.92 12.25 -15.55
C SER A 158 0.01 12.79 -14.45
N ALA A 159 -0.05 14.09 -14.15
CA ALA A 159 0.71 14.70 -13.07
C ALA A 159 0.24 14.20 -11.69
N GLN A 160 -1.06 14.02 -11.52
CA GLN A 160 -1.66 13.47 -10.30
C GLN A 160 -1.22 12.02 -10.07
N GLN A 161 -1.30 11.19 -11.12
CA GLN A 161 -0.85 9.80 -11.07
C GLN A 161 0.65 9.71 -10.72
N ALA A 162 1.47 10.57 -11.32
CA ALA A 162 2.90 10.64 -11.01
C ALA A 162 3.17 11.07 -9.56
N ALA A 163 2.40 12.01 -9.01
CA ALA A 163 2.51 12.45 -7.62
C ALA A 163 2.14 11.33 -6.63
N VAL A 164 1.08 10.58 -6.91
CA VAL A 164 0.68 9.43 -6.08
C VAL A 164 1.73 8.33 -6.16
N LEU A 165 2.21 8.00 -7.35
CA LEU A 165 3.28 7.02 -7.53
C LEU A 165 4.54 7.42 -6.76
N ALA A 166 4.95 8.69 -6.83
CA ALA A 166 6.10 9.19 -6.08
C ALA A 166 5.90 9.09 -4.56
N THR A 167 4.69 9.37 -4.07
CA THR A 167 4.33 9.21 -2.66
C THR A 167 4.42 7.74 -2.23
N PHE A 168 3.85 6.82 -3.03
CA PHE A 168 3.93 5.38 -2.79
C PHE A 168 5.37 4.87 -2.80
N GLU A 169 6.17 5.21 -3.82
CA GLU A 169 7.56 4.80 -3.92
C GLU A 169 8.41 5.35 -2.77
N ARG A 170 8.13 6.57 -2.30
CA ARG A 170 8.78 7.13 -1.11
C ARG A 170 8.40 6.38 0.16
N ALA A 171 7.11 6.10 0.39
CA ALA A 171 6.67 5.34 1.55
C ALA A 171 7.29 3.94 1.57
N ALA A 172 7.34 3.26 0.41
CA ALA A 172 7.96 1.94 0.31
C ALA A 172 9.48 2.00 0.49
N SER A 173 10.19 2.91 -0.19
CA SER A 173 11.66 2.96 -0.11
C SER A 173 12.21 3.44 1.24
N SER A 174 11.41 4.19 2.00
CA SER A 174 11.77 4.67 3.35
C SER A 174 11.38 3.71 4.47
N LEU A 175 10.67 2.61 4.17
CA LEU A 175 10.27 1.64 5.18
C LEU A 175 11.51 1.00 5.81
N VAL A 176 11.54 0.96 7.13
CA VAL A 176 12.57 0.32 7.93
C VAL A 176 11.92 -0.52 9.01
N LEU A 177 12.24 -1.82 9.04
CA LEU A 177 12.01 -2.69 10.19
C LEU A 177 13.02 -2.35 11.29
N VAL A 178 12.52 -1.90 12.43
CA VAL A 178 13.29 -1.49 13.61
C VAL A 178 13.30 -2.60 14.66
N ASP A 179 12.16 -3.26 14.89
CA ASP A 179 12.05 -4.39 15.82
C ASP A 179 11.39 -5.59 15.14
N ALA A 180 12.18 -6.65 14.93
CA ALA A 180 11.72 -7.90 14.31
C ALA A 180 10.83 -8.76 15.23
N ASN A 181 10.70 -8.41 16.53
CA ASN A 181 9.75 -9.07 17.43
C ASN A 181 8.28 -8.83 17.02
N LEU A 182 8.04 -7.86 16.12
CA LEU A 182 6.74 -7.65 15.49
C LEU A 182 6.16 -8.94 14.89
N PHE A 183 7.02 -9.83 14.39
CA PHE A 183 6.59 -11.05 13.69
C PHE A 183 6.46 -12.28 14.61
N GLY A 184 6.66 -12.12 15.93
CA GLY A 184 6.69 -13.22 16.90
C GLY A 184 8.09 -13.78 17.18
#